data_AF-A0A961Y0J1-F1
#
_entry.id   AF-A0A961Y0J1-F1
#
_cell.length_a   1.000
_cell.length_b   1.000
_cell.length_c   1.000
_cell.angle_alpha   90.00
_cell.angle_beta   90.00
_cell.angle_gamma   90.00
#
_symmetry.space_group_name_H-M   'P 1'
#
loop_
_entity.id
_entity.type
_entity.pdbx_description
1 polymer ?
#
loop_
_entity_poly.entity_id
_entity_poly.type
_entity_poly.pdbx_seq_one_letter_code
_entity_poly.pdbx_strand_id
1 'polypeptide(L)'
;MSGQRIVDAHHHLWDLNHIHYPWLSNRPVAPSICGDLTPITDNFSIERYKAGLGHHNVVKSVHVEAGCDPARALDETAWLQGIADEHGYPNAIVAKVEMHRDDAEAVIEKQASVANVRGIRQMLNWHSDMSKVYAPENYLEHETWRNNFKLLAKYGLSFDMQIYAGQMKQAHDLLKANPD
;
A
#
# COMPACT_ATOMS: atom_id res chain seq x y z
N MET A 1 -6.36 25.87 -20.32
CA MET A 1 -5.98 24.61 -20.99
C MET A 1 -7.04 23.57 -20.68
N SER A 2 -7.69 23.01 -21.70
CA SER A 2 -8.76 22.01 -21.58
C SER A 2 -8.20 20.57 -21.64
N GLY A 3 -7.26 20.25 -20.76
CA GLY A 3 -6.69 18.90 -20.66
C GLY A 3 -7.59 17.98 -19.81
N GLN A 4 -7.72 16.71 -20.20
CA GLN A 4 -8.39 15.70 -19.39
C GLN A 4 -7.85 15.74 -17.96
N ARG A 5 -8.75 15.91 -16.97
CA ARG A 5 -8.37 15.87 -15.56
C ARG A 5 -8.11 14.42 -15.17
N ILE A 6 -6.93 14.14 -14.65
CA ILE A 6 -6.48 12.79 -14.29
C ILE A 6 -6.40 12.68 -12.78
N VAL A 7 -6.85 11.54 -12.24
CA VAL A 7 -6.49 11.11 -10.90
C VAL A 7 -5.50 9.97 -11.07
N ASP A 8 -4.29 10.15 -10.55
CA ASP A 8 -3.32 9.07 -10.47
C ASP A 8 -3.69 8.19 -9.27
N ALA A 9 -4.33 7.05 -9.55
CA ALA A 9 -4.92 6.20 -8.52
C ALA A 9 -3.90 5.31 -7.79
N HIS A 10 -2.63 5.30 -8.21
CA HIS A 10 -1.61 4.48 -7.56
C HIS A 10 -0.22 5.01 -7.87
N HIS A 11 0.38 5.67 -6.88
CA HIS A 11 1.82 5.92 -6.86
C HIS A 11 2.40 5.62 -5.48
N HIS A 12 3.74 5.67 -5.40
CA HIS A 12 4.48 5.48 -4.16
C HIS A 12 5.41 6.67 -3.96
N LEU A 13 5.58 7.06 -2.71
CA LEU A 13 6.61 7.97 -2.21
C LEU A 13 7.38 7.21 -1.13
N TRP A 14 8.69 7.45 -1.03
CA TRP A 14 9.50 6.93 0.06
C TRP A 14 10.68 7.84 0.37
N ASP A 15 10.98 7.94 1.66
CA ASP A 15 12.22 8.52 2.18
C ASP A 15 12.97 7.44 2.98
N LEU A 16 14.04 6.92 2.38
CA LEU A 16 14.86 5.83 2.91
C LEU A 16 15.71 6.26 4.12
N ASN A 17 15.84 7.58 4.35
CA ASN A 17 16.50 8.12 5.55
C ASN A 17 15.53 8.24 6.74
N HIS A 18 14.22 8.12 6.51
CA HIS A 18 13.19 8.35 7.51
C HIS A 18 12.43 7.06 7.87
N ILE A 19 12.05 6.29 6.86
CA ILE A 19 11.25 5.06 6.99
C ILE A 19 12.03 3.91 6.39
N HIS A 20 12.06 2.80 7.12
CA HIS A 20 12.74 1.60 6.67
C HIS A 20 11.82 0.76 5.76
N TYR A 21 12.30 0.46 4.55
CA TYR A 21 11.62 -0.39 3.58
C TYR A 21 12.52 -1.59 3.29
N PRO A 22 12.33 -2.76 3.92
CA PRO A 22 13.31 -3.85 3.85
C PRO A 22 13.69 -4.27 2.42
N TRP A 23 12.74 -4.24 1.48
CA TRP A 23 12.95 -4.61 0.07
C TRP A 23 13.75 -3.58 -0.74
N LEU A 24 13.92 -2.36 -0.21
CA LEU A 24 14.57 -1.23 -0.90
C LEU A 24 15.79 -0.69 -0.14
N SER A 25 15.78 -0.77 1.19
CA SER A 25 16.80 -0.24 2.10
C SER A 25 17.93 -1.24 2.40
N ASN A 26 17.65 -2.54 2.40
CA ASN A 26 18.67 -3.54 2.76
C ASN A 26 19.76 -3.65 1.69
N ARG A 27 20.97 -4.03 2.12
CA ARG A 27 22.14 -4.22 1.25
C ARG A 27 22.80 -5.58 1.55
N PRO A 28 23.13 -6.38 0.50
CA PRO A 28 22.82 -6.15 -0.91
C PRO A 28 21.31 -6.18 -1.18
N VAL A 29 20.87 -5.53 -2.27
CA VAL A 29 19.47 -5.55 -2.70
C VAL A 29 19.08 -7.00 -3.00
N ALA A 30 18.04 -7.50 -2.34
CA ALA A 30 17.57 -8.87 -2.54
C ALA A 30 17.04 -9.06 -3.97
N PRO A 31 17.17 -10.27 -4.55
CA PRO A 31 16.52 -10.60 -5.80
C PRO A 31 15.01 -10.32 -5.71
N SER A 32 14.48 -9.64 -6.72
CA SER A 32 13.06 -9.33 -6.82
C SER A 32 12.49 -9.91 -8.11
N ILE A 33 11.23 -10.35 -8.05
CA ILE A 33 10.47 -10.73 -9.24
C ILE A 33 10.30 -9.55 -10.22
N CYS A 34 10.46 -8.32 -9.74
CA CYS A 34 10.45 -7.10 -10.54
C CYS A 34 11.80 -6.81 -11.23
N GLY A 35 12.82 -7.65 -11.05
CA GLY A 35 14.16 -7.46 -11.61
C GLY A 35 15.11 -6.69 -10.68
N ASP A 36 16.14 -6.07 -11.26
CA ASP A 36 17.13 -5.28 -10.51
C ASP A 36 16.51 -3.97 -10.00
N LEU A 37 16.39 -3.84 -8.67
CA LEU A 37 15.82 -2.67 -8.02
C LEU A 37 16.86 -1.60 -7.70
N THR A 38 18.15 -1.86 -7.89
CA THR A 38 19.25 -0.91 -7.59
C THR A 38 18.98 0.52 -8.10
N PRO A 39 18.46 0.73 -9.34
CA PRO A 39 18.21 2.08 -9.86
C PRO A 39 17.15 2.91 -9.12
N ILE A 40 16.34 2.28 -8.27
CA ILE A 40 15.29 2.96 -7.49
C ILE A 40 15.60 3.02 -5.99
N THR A 41 16.80 2.61 -5.57
CA THR A 41 17.21 2.58 -4.15
C THR A 41 17.61 3.94 -3.55
N ASP A 42 17.07 5.01 -4.12
CA ASP A 42 17.18 6.38 -3.64
C ASP A 42 15.79 6.93 -3.29
N ASN A 43 15.75 8.04 -2.56
CA ASN A 43 14.49 8.71 -2.19
C ASN A 43 13.63 9.05 -3.41
N PHE A 44 12.32 8.86 -3.25
CA PHE A 44 11.31 9.26 -4.23
C PHE A 44 10.32 10.23 -3.56
N SER A 45 10.65 11.52 -3.63
CA SER A 45 9.91 12.60 -2.98
C SER A 45 8.71 13.08 -3.80
N ILE A 46 7.85 13.89 -3.18
CA ILE A 46 6.70 14.50 -3.86
C ILE A 46 7.12 15.45 -4.99
N GLU A 47 8.25 16.15 -4.86
CA GLU A 47 8.81 16.99 -5.91
C GLU A 47 9.23 16.16 -7.12
N ARG A 48 9.90 15.03 -6.88
CA ARG A 48 10.30 14.10 -7.93
C ARG A 48 9.08 13.50 -8.62
N TYR A 49 8.06 13.10 -7.86
CA TYR A 49 6.77 12.66 -8.40
C TYR A 49 6.14 13.73 -9.30
N LYS A 50 5.99 14.97 -8.80
CA LYS A 50 5.39 16.09 -9.53
C LYS A 50 6.18 16.45 -10.80
N ALA A 51 7.51 16.39 -10.75
CA ALA A 51 8.37 16.60 -11.92
C ALA A 51 8.18 15.50 -12.98
N GLY A 52 7.89 14.26 -12.56
CA GLY A 52 7.62 13.13 -13.44
C GLY A 52 6.28 13.19 -14.18
N LEU A 53 5.34 14.05 -13.75
CA LEU A 53 4.02 14.17 -14.39
C LEU A 53 4.08 14.75 -15.81
N GLY A 54 5.15 15.46 -16.16
CA GLY A 54 5.33 16.07 -17.48
C GLY A 54 4.16 16.99 -17.85
N HIS A 55 3.44 16.67 -18.93
CA HIS A 55 2.30 17.46 -19.41
C HIS A 55 0.94 16.92 -18.95
N HIS A 56 0.90 15.87 -18.14
CA HIS A 56 -0.34 15.29 -17.67
C HIS A 56 -1.02 16.20 -16.64
N ASN A 57 -2.31 16.49 -16.83
CA ASN A 57 -3.13 17.26 -15.91
C ASN A 57 -3.62 16.38 -14.74
N VAL A 58 -2.69 15.88 -13.93
CA VAL A 58 -3.00 15.16 -12.70
C VAL A 58 -3.47 16.18 -11.66
N VAL A 59 -4.74 16.06 -11.29
CA VAL A 59 -5.40 16.99 -10.35
C VAL A 59 -5.54 16.41 -8.95
N LYS A 60 -5.40 15.08 -8.82
CA LYS A 60 -5.34 14.36 -7.55
C LYS A 60 -4.47 13.12 -7.67
N SER A 61 -3.95 12.63 -6.55
CA SER A 61 -3.29 11.33 -6.52
C SER A 61 -3.59 10.51 -5.25
N VAL A 62 -3.36 9.21 -5.35
CA VAL A 62 -3.50 8.24 -4.26
C VAL A 62 -2.13 7.60 -4.02
N HIS A 63 -1.59 7.77 -2.81
CA HIS A 63 -0.43 7.00 -2.38
C HIS A 63 -0.91 5.64 -1.86
N VAL A 64 -0.20 4.59 -2.24
CA VAL A 64 -0.41 3.23 -1.74
C VAL A 64 0.82 2.80 -0.95
N GLU A 65 0.64 2.15 0.21
CA GLU A 65 1.76 1.68 1.06
C GLU A 65 2.88 1.07 0.24
N ALA A 66 4.12 1.46 0.54
CA ALA A 66 5.28 1.08 -0.25
C ALA A 66 6.05 -0.10 0.37
N GLY A 67 5.38 -0.96 1.16
CA GLY A 67 6.01 -2.13 1.78
C GLY A 67 7.01 -1.76 2.88
N CYS A 68 6.72 -0.73 3.68
CA CYS A 68 7.54 -0.40 4.85
C CYS A 68 7.56 -1.57 5.85
N ASP A 69 8.54 -1.54 6.76
CA ASP A 69 8.52 -2.40 7.94
C ASP A 69 7.16 -2.26 8.65
N PRO A 70 6.44 -3.36 8.99
CA PRO A 70 5.16 -3.29 9.69
C PRO A 70 5.17 -2.43 10.95
N ALA A 71 6.28 -2.38 11.68
CA ALA A 71 6.42 -1.53 12.87
C ALA A 71 6.40 -0.02 12.55
N ARG A 72 6.59 0.35 11.28
CA ARG A 72 6.61 1.74 10.78
C ARG A 72 5.35 2.10 9.99
N ALA A 73 4.33 1.23 9.93
CA ALA A 73 3.13 1.45 9.12
C ALA A 73 2.35 2.74 9.48
N LEU A 74 2.28 3.06 10.78
CA LEU A 74 1.66 4.30 11.26
C LEU A 74 2.53 5.52 10.95
N ASP A 75 3.85 5.37 11.06
CA ASP A 75 4.81 6.45 10.75
C ASP A 75 4.78 6.82 9.27
N GLU A 76 4.68 5.84 8.36
CA GLU A 76 4.49 6.07 6.92
C GLU A 76 3.24 6.88 6.65
N THR A 77 2.13 6.50 7.28
CA THR A 77 0.85 7.17 7.07
C THR A 77 0.87 8.60 7.63
N ALA A 78 1.46 8.81 8.81
CA ALA A 78 1.61 10.14 9.40
C ALA A 78 2.53 11.04 8.56
N TRP A 79 3.64 10.51 8.05
CA TRP A 79 4.54 11.24 7.16
C TRP A 79 3.85 11.66 5.85
N LEU A 80 3.08 10.75 5.23
CA LEU A 80 2.32 11.04 4.01
C LEU A 80 1.22 12.08 4.24
N GLN A 81 0.57 12.06 5.40
CA GLN A 81 -0.38 13.10 5.76
C GLN A 81 0.31 14.47 5.86
N GLY A 82 1.49 14.54 6.48
CA GLY A 82 2.29 15.77 6.51
C GLY A 82 2.64 16.31 5.12
N ILE A 83 3.03 15.43 4.20
CA ILE A 83 3.24 15.80 2.79
C ILE A 83 1.94 16.33 2.17
N ALA A 84 0.81 15.70 2.43
CA ALA A 84 -0.47 16.15 1.91
C ALA A 84 -0.89 17.53 2.44
N ASP A 85 -0.64 17.80 3.72
CA ASP A 85 -0.94 19.09 4.35
C ASP A 85 -0.07 20.22 3.78
N GLU A 86 1.20 19.93 3.47
CA GLU A 86 2.14 20.92 2.92
C GLU A 86 1.98 21.14 1.41
N HIS A 87 1.81 20.06 0.65
CA HIS A 87 1.92 20.09 -0.81
C HIS A 87 0.59 19.86 -1.54
N GLY A 88 -0.49 19.52 -0.82
CA GLY A 88 -1.80 19.16 -1.39
C GLY A 88 -1.85 17.77 -2.02
N TYR A 89 -0.82 16.94 -1.82
CA TYR A 89 -0.66 15.59 -2.36
C TYR A 89 0.00 14.65 -1.34
N PRO A 90 -0.38 13.37 -1.25
CA PRO A 90 -1.48 12.73 -1.97
C PRO A 90 -2.85 13.12 -1.40
N ASN A 91 -3.91 12.99 -2.20
CA ASN A 91 -5.29 13.30 -1.78
C ASN A 91 -5.99 12.11 -1.11
N ALA A 92 -5.45 10.91 -1.27
CA ALA A 92 -5.83 9.74 -0.51
C ALA A 92 -4.61 8.88 -0.22
N ILE A 93 -4.68 8.13 0.88
CA ILE A 93 -3.66 7.19 1.33
C ILE A 93 -4.32 5.82 1.49
N VAL A 94 -3.71 4.80 0.89
CA VAL A 94 -4.00 3.40 1.13
C VAL A 94 -2.93 2.87 2.07
N ALA A 95 -3.27 2.75 3.34
CA ALA A 95 -2.32 2.53 4.43
C ALA A 95 -2.01 1.03 4.65
N LYS A 96 -0.86 0.74 5.25
CA LYS A 96 -0.48 -0.64 5.59
C LYS A 96 -1.15 -1.11 6.88
N VAL A 97 -1.67 -2.35 6.87
CA VAL A 97 -2.03 -3.12 8.07
C VAL A 97 -1.70 -4.60 7.84
N GLU A 98 -1.08 -5.24 8.84
CA GLU A 98 -0.90 -6.70 8.85
C GLU A 98 -2.18 -7.37 9.38
N MET A 99 -3.11 -7.66 8.49
CA MET A 99 -4.48 -8.07 8.84
C MET A 99 -4.56 -9.46 9.51
N HIS A 100 -3.50 -10.27 9.43
CA HIS A 100 -3.44 -11.59 10.07
C HIS A 100 -3.18 -11.52 11.58
N ARG A 101 -2.82 -10.36 12.12
CA ARG A 101 -2.50 -10.17 13.54
C ARG A 101 -3.74 -9.87 14.38
N ASP A 102 -3.71 -10.27 15.65
CA ASP A 102 -4.79 -10.02 16.62
C ASP A 102 -4.99 -8.53 16.93
N ASP A 103 -3.95 -7.71 16.76
CA ASP A 103 -3.99 -6.26 16.97
C ASP A 103 -4.48 -5.46 15.74
N ALA A 104 -4.85 -6.12 14.64
CA ALA A 104 -5.20 -5.46 13.38
C ALA A 104 -6.30 -4.42 13.54
N GLU A 105 -7.36 -4.67 14.32
CA GLU A 105 -8.44 -3.70 14.51
C GLU A 105 -7.94 -2.37 15.12
N ALA A 106 -7.08 -2.46 16.13
CA ALA A 106 -6.51 -1.28 16.78
C ALA A 106 -5.59 -0.51 15.83
N VAL A 107 -4.92 -1.20 14.89
CA VAL A 107 -4.12 -0.54 13.85
C VAL A 107 -5.03 0.10 12.80
N ILE A 108 -6.11 -0.57 12.36
CA ILE A 108 -7.09 -0.02 11.41
C ILE A 108 -7.71 1.26 11.97
N GLU A 109 -8.12 1.26 13.24
CA GLU A 109 -8.70 2.44 13.90
C GLU A 109 -7.73 3.63 13.86
N LYS A 110 -6.44 3.39 14.16
CA LYS A 110 -5.40 4.42 14.10
C LYS A 110 -5.18 4.93 12.69
N GLN A 111 -5.11 4.04 11.70
CA GLN A 111 -4.98 4.44 10.29
C GLN A 111 -6.20 5.28 9.85
N ALA A 112 -7.42 4.84 10.17
CA ALA A 112 -8.66 5.52 9.83
C ALA A 112 -8.79 6.92 10.48
N SER A 113 -8.06 7.16 11.57
CA SER A 113 -8.02 8.49 12.21
C SER A 113 -7.24 9.54 11.40
N VAL A 114 -6.44 9.11 10.42
CA VAL A 114 -5.67 10.01 9.55
C VAL A 114 -6.54 10.49 8.39
N ALA A 115 -6.62 11.81 8.21
CA ALA A 115 -7.63 12.48 7.39
C ALA A 115 -7.72 11.98 5.93
N ASN A 116 -6.58 11.71 5.30
CA ASN A 116 -6.51 11.26 3.92
C ASN A 116 -6.54 9.74 3.75
N VAL A 117 -6.63 8.95 4.82
CA VAL A 117 -6.75 7.49 4.69
C VAL A 117 -8.13 7.13 4.11
N ARG A 118 -8.12 6.30 3.06
CA ARG A 118 -9.32 5.84 2.35
C ARG A 118 -9.35 4.33 2.12
N GLY A 119 -8.22 3.66 2.33
CA GLY A 119 -8.13 2.22 2.15
C GLY A 119 -6.97 1.62 2.93
N ILE A 120 -6.96 0.30 2.97
CA ILE A 120 -5.88 -0.51 3.52
C ILE A 120 -5.30 -1.39 2.41
N ARG A 121 -4.00 -1.63 2.46
CA ARG A 121 -3.34 -2.65 1.66
C ARG A 121 -2.52 -3.58 2.54
N GLN A 122 -2.55 -4.85 2.16
CA GLN A 122 -1.53 -5.82 2.51
C GLN A 122 -1.25 -6.63 1.24
N MET A 123 0.03 -6.81 0.90
CA MET A 123 0.41 -7.64 -0.24
C MET A 123 0.10 -9.10 0.07
N LEU A 124 -0.70 -9.76 -0.77
CA LEU A 124 -1.18 -11.13 -0.55
C LEU A 124 -0.55 -12.14 -1.52
N ASN A 125 0.37 -11.70 -2.39
CA ASN A 125 1.04 -12.53 -3.38
C ASN A 125 1.76 -13.72 -2.71
N TRP A 126 1.14 -14.89 -2.80
CA TRP A 126 1.66 -16.16 -2.28
C TRP A 126 1.90 -17.15 -3.41
N HIS A 127 2.98 -17.92 -3.30
CA HIS A 127 3.37 -18.93 -4.27
C HIS A 127 4.19 -20.04 -3.60
N SER A 128 4.17 -21.26 -4.12
CA SER A 128 4.94 -22.40 -3.56
C SER A 128 6.46 -22.28 -3.76
N ASP A 129 6.87 -21.66 -4.87
CA ASP A 129 8.23 -21.18 -5.11
C ASP A 129 8.51 -19.91 -4.28
N MET A 130 9.34 -20.06 -3.25
CA MET A 130 9.70 -19.01 -2.29
C MET A 130 10.38 -17.80 -2.94
N SER A 131 10.95 -17.92 -4.15
CA SER A 131 11.52 -16.78 -4.87
C SER A 131 10.46 -15.81 -5.41
N LYS A 132 9.18 -16.19 -5.34
CA LYS A 132 8.02 -15.43 -5.84
C LYS A 132 7.05 -15.05 -4.72
N VAL A 133 7.52 -15.03 -3.47
CA VAL A 133 6.65 -14.82 -2.31
C VAL A 133 6.81 -13.38 -1.82
N TYR A 134 5.69 -12.65 -1.73
CA TYR A 134 5.61 -11.40 -0.95
C TYR A 134 4.92 -11.63 0.40
N ALA A 135 3.92 -12.52 0.42
CA ALA A 135 3.20 -12.94 1.61
C ALA A 135 3.67 -14.34 2.03
N PRO A 136 4.26 -14.54 3.22
CA PRO A 136 4.89 -15.82 3.60
C PRO A 136 3.92 -17.01 3.62
N GLU A 137 2.63 -16.75 3.63
CA GLU A 137 1.55 -17.74 3.60
C GLU A 137 0.35 -17.26 2.78
N ASN A 138 -0.57 -18.17 2.47
CA ASN A 138 -1.79 -17.82 1.74
C ASN A 138 -2.83 -17.17 2.66
N TYR A 139 -2.72 -15.86 2.88
CA TYR A 139 -3.64 -15.10 3.74
C TYR A 139 -5.12 -15.19 3.33
N LEU A 140 -5.42 -15.49 2.07
CA LEU A 140 -6.82 -15.69 1.62
C LEU A 140 -7.48 -16.93 2.26
N GLU A 141 -6.68 -17.85 2.81
CA GLU A 141 -7.15 -19.02 3.59
C GLU A 141 -7.03 -18.81 5.10
N HIS A 142 -6.34 -17.75 5.55
CA HIS A 142 -6.07 -17.52 6.96
C HIS A 142 -7.30 -16.97 7.70
N GLU A 143 -7.76 -17.68 8.74
CA GLU A 143 -9.02 -17.35 9.43
C GLU A 143 -9.02 -15.95 10.07
N THR A 144 -7.99 -15.62 10.86
CA THR A 144 -7.85 -14.28 11.49
C THR A 144 -7.84 -13.17 10.45
N TRP A 145 -7.05 -13.33 9.37
CA TRP A 145 -7.02 -12.38 8.25
C TRP A 145 -8.41 -12.16 7.65
N ARG A 146 -9.15 -13.23 7.35
CA ARG A 146 -10.50 -13.14 6.76
C ARG A 146 -11.52 -12.52 7.70
N ASN A 147 -11.38 -12.73 9.01
CA ASN A 147 -12.23 -12.09 10.01
C ASN A 147 -11.91 -10.60 10.13
N ASN A 148 -10.64 -10.23 10.14
CA ASN A 148 -10.21 -8.83 10.19
C ASN A 148 -10.53 -8.07 8.91
N PHE A 149 -10.54 -8.72 7.74
CA PHE A 149 -10.96 -8.11 6.47
C PHE A 149 -12.35 -7.46 6.56
N LYS A 150 -13.28 -8.08 7.30
CA LYS A 150 -14.65 -7.55 7.51
C LYS A 150 -14.68 -6.22 8.27
N LEU A 151 -13.64 -5.91 9.04
CA LEU A 151 -13.55 -4.66 9.79
C LEU A 151 -13.47 -3.46 8.86
N LEU A 152 -13.02 -3.62 7.62
CA LEU A 152 -12.94 -2.51 6.66
C LEU A 152 -14.30 -1.84 6.43
N ALA A 153 -15.38 -2.61 6.38
CA ALA A 153 -16.75 -2.07 6.30
C ALA A 153 -17.12 -1.23 7.52
N LYS A 154 -16.70 -1.63 8.74
CA LYS A 154 -16.91 -0.85 9.97
C LYS A 154 -16.25 0.53 9.91
N TYR A 155 -15.09 0.63 9.27
CA TYR A 155 -14.33 1.88 9.16
C TYR A 155 -14.53 2.61 7.82
N GLY A 156 -15.35 2.06 6.90
CA GLY A 156 -15.60 2.64 5.58
C GLY A 156 -14.35 2.72 4.70
N LEU A 157 -13.46 1.73 4.79
CA LEU A 157 -12.18 1.67 4.09
C LEU A 157 -12.23 0.69 2.91
N SER A 158 -11.60 1.04 1.79
CA SER A 158 -11.36 0.09 0.70
C SER A 158 -10.23 -0.90 1.03
N PHE A 159 -10.11 -1.96 0.23
CA PHE A 159 -8.94 -2.83 0.26
C PHE A 159 -8.26 -2.89 -1.12
N ASP A 160 -6.96 -2.61 -1.15
CA ASP A 160 -6.14 -2.79 -2.34
C ASP A 160 -5.53 -4.20 -2.33
N MET A 161 -6.09 -5.09 -3.15
CA MET A 161 -5.74 -6.50 -3.18
C MET A 161 -4.64 -6.79 -4.21
N GLN A 162 -3.38 -6.84 -3.75
CA GLN A 162 -2.28 -7.33 -4.57
C GLN A 162 -2.17 -8.86 -4.46
N ILE A 163 -2.42 -9.57 -5.56
CA ILE A 163 -2.44 -11.04 -5.64
C ILE A 163 -1.86 -11.54 -6.97
N TYR A 164 -1.53 -12.82 -7.05
CA TYR A 164 -1.25 -13.47 -8.33
C TYR A 164 -2.52 -13.97 -9.03
N ALA A 165 -2.42 -14.18 -10.35
CA ALA A 165 -3.52 -14.71 -11.15
C ALA A 165 -4.10 -16.03 -10.60
N GLY A 166 -3.26 -16.91 -10.05
CA GLY A 166 -3.69 -18.17 -9.43
C GLY A 166 -4.58 -18.00 -8.19
N GLN A 167 -4.51 -16.85 -7.52
CA GLN A 167 -5.30 -16.54 -6.32
C GLN A 167 -6.65 -15.87 -6.65
N MET A 168 -6.91 -15.52 -7.92
CA MET A 168 -8.10 -14.77 -8.34
C MET A 168 -9.43 -15.44 -7.96
N LYS A 169 -9.50 -16.78 -7.98
CA LYS A 169 -10.71 -17.50 -7.57
C LYS A 169 -10.99 -17.31 -6.07
N GLN A 170 -9.97 -17.43 -5.23
CA GLN A 170 -10.10 -17.27 -3.78
C GLN A 170 -10.46 -15.82 -3.43
N ALA A 171 -9.82 -14.86 -4.10
CA ALA A 171 -10.15 -13.45 -4.00
C ALA A 171 -11.61 -13.16 -4.37
N HIS A 172 -12.09 -13.70 -5.50
CA HIS A 172 -13.50 -13.59 -5.90
C HIS A 172 -14.44 -14.13 -4.82
N ASP A 173 -14.17 -15.34 -4.29
CA ASP A 173 -15.04 -15.97 -3.31
C ASP A 173 -15.06 -15.19 -1.98
N LEU A 174 -13.92 -14.60 -1.58
CA LEU A 174 -13.82 -13.67 -0.45
C LEU A 174 -14.66 -12.41 -0.68
N LEU A 175 -14.46 -11.71 -1.81
CA LEU A 175 -15.17 -10.46 -2.12
C LEU A 175 -16.68 -10.69 -2.26
N LYS A 176 -17.09 -11.81 -2.86
CA LYS A 176 -18.50 -12.20 -2.95
C LYS A 176 -19.14 -12.40 -1.56
N ALA A 177 -18.37 -12.87 -0.58
CA ALA A 177 -18.83 -13.03 0.80
C ALA A 177 -18.78 -11.73 1.62
N ASN A 178 -18.13 -10.67 1.11
CA ASN A 178 -17.94 -9.39 1.79
C ASN A 178 -18.12 -8.24 0.76
N PRO A 179 -19.37 -7.95 0.34
CA PRO A 179 -19.64 -6.99 -0.74
C PRO A 179 -19.60 -5.51 -0.32
N ASP A 180 -19.60 -5.23 0.98
CA ASP A 180 -19.55 -3.88 1.58
C ASP A 180 -18.09 -3.42 1.77
#